data_AF-A0A410UGI7-F1
#
_entry.id   AF-A0A410UGI7-F1
#
_cell.length_a   1.000
_cell.length_b   1.000
_cell.length_c   1.000
_cell.angle_alpha   90.00
_cell.angle_beta   90.00
_cell.angle_gamma   90.00
#
_symmetry.space_group_name_H-M   'P 1'
#
loop_
_entity.id
_entity.type
_entity.pdbx_description
1 polymer ?
#
loop_
_entity_poly.entity_id
_entity_poly.type
_entity_poly.pdbx_seq_one_letter_code
_entity_poly.pdbx_strand_id
1 'polypeptide(L)'
;MSLSLSSKVNSRMQFLAKAPMLAVCISLLLTSVAFAQQQVTPQSSLQNAEESNLQNAEARAASGPGSHRCVMSGGKVITAVPQFDTESVVLGTPISICRFKEDTQLAYVGLTTLDAKPSIAATVAFIKIDPNKPWKLPPQVNPGPALCSLLGGSSIAEYSNGGISTPTDGEVDMCYFGDGSSIGGNTLVYTLLGTEHSVKQAIQSKPLNITLPAIQ
;
A
#
# COMPACT_ATOMS: atom_id res chain seq x y z
N MET A 1 28.80 -23.67 33.81
CA MET A 1 28.37 -24.54 32.69
C MET A 1 28.43 -23.71 31.42
N SER A 2 29.42 -23.97 30.57
CA SER A 2 29.76 -23.18 29.39
C SER A 2 28.92 -23.62 28.19
N LEU A 3 28.34 -22.68 27.45
CA LEU A 3 27.73 -22.93 26.15
C LEU A 3 28.57 -22.27 25.06
N SER A 4 29.08 -23.12 24.18
CA SER A 4 29.98 -22.82 23.07
C SER A 4 29.19 -22.39 21.83
N LEU A 5 29.58 -21.28 21.22
CA LEU A 5 29.18 -20.88 19.86
C LEU A 5 29.90 -21.76 18.83
N SER A 6 29.17 -22.25 17.83
CA SER A 6 29.78 -22.80 16.61
C SER A 6 29.10 -22.19 15.38
N SER A 7 29.81 -21.25 14.75
CA SER A 7 29.49 -20.71 13.43
C SER A 7 29.98 -21.69 12.36
N LYS A 8 29.17 -22.00 11.36
CA LYS A 8 29.59 -22.74 10.17
C LYS A 8 29.41 -21.87 8.94
N VAL A 9 30.53 -21.33 8.49
CA VAL A 9 30.75 -20.70 7.19
C VAL A 9 30.91 -21.80 6.14
N ASN A 10 30.28 -21.66 4.98
CA ASN A 10 30.68 -22.35 3.75
C ASN A 10 30.21 -21.49 2.55
N SER A 11 31.06 -20.66 1.96
CA SER A 11 32.02 -20.93 0.86
C SER A 11 31.41 -21.42 -0.45
N ARG A 12 31.40 -20.47 -1.41
CA ARG A 12 31.78 -20.56 -2.83
C ARG A 12 31.31 -21.76 -3.66
N MET A 13 30.68 -21.47 -4.81
CA MET A 13 31.26 -21.83 -6.12
C MET A 13 30.63 -21.02 -7.25
N GLN A 14 31.51 -20.32 -7.99
CA GLN A 14 31.30 -19.81 -9.34
C GLN A 14 31.23 -20.99 -10.32
N PHE A 15 30.58 -20.85 -11.47
CA PHE A 15 31.20 -21.12 -12.78
C PHE A 15 30.22 -20.98 -13.97
N LEU A 16 30.81 -20.51 -15.07
CA LEU A 16 30.57 -20.84 -16.48
C LEU A 16 29.45 -20.14 -17.25
N ALA A 17 29.88 -19.04 -17.87
CA ALA A 17 29.45 -18.55 -19.16
C ALA A 17 29.51 -19.63 -20.27
N LYS A 18 28.55 -19.58 -21.19
CA LYS A 18 28.70 -20.04 -22.59
C LYS A 18 27.66 -19.34 -23.47
N ALA A 19 28.12 -18.39 -24.27
CA ALA A 19 27.43 -17.90 -25.44
C ALA A 19 27.90 -18.68 -26.67
N PRO A 20 27.02 -19.04 -27.61
CA PRO A 20 27.41 -19.28 -28.98
C PRO A 20 26.96 -18.13 -29.88
N MET A 21 27.95 -17.54 -30.55
CA MET A 21 27.79 -16.86 -31.83
C MET A 21 27.17 -17.83 -32.85
N LEU A 22 26.12 -17.39 -33.53
CA LEU A 22 25.88 -17.81 -34.91
C LEU A 22 25.51 -16.57 -35.73
N ALA A 23 26.47 -16.16 -36.56
CA ALA A 23 26.21 -15.44 -37.79
C ALA A 23 25.46 -16.37 -38.75
N VAL A 24 24.60 -15.83 -39.62
CA VAL A 24 24.47 -16.21 -41.05
C VAL A 24 23.33 -15.42 -41.74
N CYS A 25 23.72 -14.88 -42.90
CA CYS A 25 22.95 -14.55 -44.11
C CYS A 25 21.83 -13.50 -44.14
N ILE A 26 22.26 -12.32 -44.62
CA ILE A 26 21.74 -11.57 -45.78
C ILE A 26 20.65 -12.28 -46.59
N SER A 27 19.51 -11.58 -46.75
CA SER A 27 18.70 -11.61 -47.98
C SER A 27 17.99 -10.27 -48.12
N LEU A 28 18.44 -9.47 -49.09
CA LEU A 28 17.69 -8.31 -49.60
C LEU A 28 16.44 -8.83 -50.32
N LEU A 29 15.27 -8.40 -49.86
CA LEU A 29 14.06 -8.36 -50.69
C LEU A 29 13.49 -6.95 -50.60
N LEU A 30 13.72 -6.18 -51.67
CA LEU A 30 12.95 -4.98 -51.97
C LEU A 30 11.56 -5.42 -52.43
N THR A 31 10.55 -5.18 -51.60
CA THR A 31 9.15 -5.14 -52.03
C THR A 31 8.55 -3.80 -51.64
N SER A 32 8.52 -2.90 -52.61
CA SER A 32 7.71 -1.70 -52.61
C SER A 32 6.24 -2.08 -52.77
N VAL A 33 5.41 -1.90 -51.73
CA VAL A 33 3.94 -1.86 -51.89
C VAL A 33 3.30 -0.93 -50.86
N ALA A 34 2.64 0.10 -51.40
CA ALA A 34 1.50 0.87 -50.90
C ALA A 34 1.52 1.40 -49.44
N PHE A 35 1.76 2.70 -49.32
CA PHE A 35 1.24 3.55 -48.25
C PHE A 35 -0.29 3.50 -48.28
N ALA A 36 -0.90 2.66 -47.45
CA ALA A 36 -2.28 2.86 -47.02
C ALA A 36 -2.24 3.96 -45.94
N GLN A 37 -2.85 5.11 -46.23
CA GLN A 37 -3.12 6.13 -45.21
C GLN A 37 -4.11 5.53 -44.22
N GLN A 38 -3.58 4.93 -43.16
CA GLN A 38 -4.35 4.48 -42.03
C GLN A 38 -4.82 5.74 -41.29
N GLN A 39 -6.12 6.02 -41.39
CA GLN A 39 -6.76 7.03 -40.58
C GLN A 39 -6.46 6.71 -39.11
N VAL A 40 -5.64 7.56 -38.49
CA VAL A 40 -5.39 7.56 -37.05
C VAL A 40 -6.73 7.87 -36.38
N THR A 41 -7.40 6.83 -35.90
CA THR A 41 -8.51 6.97 -34.96
C THR A 41 -8.00 7.64 -33.68
N PRO A 42 -8.76 8.57 -33.08
CA PRO A 42 -8.32 9.37 -31.94
C PRO A 42 -8.36 8.53 -30.64
N GLN A 43 -7.37 7.65 -30.45
CA GLN A 43 -7.13 6.97 -29.16
C GLN A 43 -6.16 7.76 -28.27
N SER A 44 -5.31 8.63 -28.84
CA SER A 44 -4.32 9.40 -28.06
C SER A 44 -4.95 10.50 -27.20
N SER A 45 -6.15 10.98 -27.54
CA SER A 45 -6.84 12.03 -26.78
C SER A 45 -7.45 11.51 -25.47
N LEU A 46 -7.78 10.22 -25.38
CA LEU A 46 -8.31 9.61 -24.16
C LEU A 46 -7.19 9.30 -23.15
N GLN A 47 -6.06 8.74 -23.62
CA GLN A 47 -4.90 8.47 -22.75
C GLN A 47 -4.30 9.77 -22.16
N ASN A 48 -4.20 10.82 -22.98
CA ASN A 48 -3.70 12.12 -22.51
C ASN A 48 -4.65 12.82 -21.52
N ALA A 49 -5.97 12.59 -21.65
CA ALA A 49 -6.95 13.12 -20.71
C ALA A 49 -6.94 12.37 -19.37
N GLU A 50 -6.65 11.07 -19.39
CA GLU A 50 -6.54 10.23 -18.19
C GLU A 50 -5.27 10.55 -17.39
N GLU A 51 -4.11 10.68 -18.05
CA GLU A 51 -2.86 11.13 -17.41
C GLU A 51 -2.96 12.55 -16.84
N SER A 52 -3.61 13.48 -17.56
CA SER A 52 -3.81 14.85 -17.08
C SER A 52 -4.77 14.92 -15.88
N ASN A 53 -5.81 14.07 -15.83
CA ASN A 53 -6.68 13.96 -14.67
C ASN A 53 -5.97 13.36 -13.46
N LEU A 54 -5.08 12.39 -13.68
CA LEU A 54 -4.27 11.78 -12.61
C LEU A 54 -3.32 12.80 -11.98
N GLN A 55 -2.62 13.59 -12.79
CA GLN A 55 -1.71 14.65 -12.32
C GLN A 55 -2.45 15.77 -11.57
N ASN A 56 -3.64 16.15 -12.04
CA ASN A 56 -4.47 17.17 -11.37
C ASN A 56 -5.11 16.67 -10.07
N ALA A 57 -5.46 15.38 -10.00
CA ALA A 57 -5.94 14.73 -8.77
C ALA A 57 -4.82 14.64 -7.71
N GLU A 58 -3.60 14.30 -8.13
CA GLU A 58 -2.40 14.32 -7.28
C GLU A 58 -2.12 15.72 -6.71
N ALA A 59 -2.16 16.75 -7.56
CA ALA A 59 -1.93 18.13 -7.13
C ALA A 59 -2.98 18.62 -6.12
N ARG A 60 -4.25 18.21 -6.27
CA ARG A 60 -5.33 18.56 -5.33
C ARG A 60 -5.23 17.78 -4.01
N ALA A 61 -4.98 16.48 -4.08
CA ALA A 61 -4.80 15.66 -2.88
C ALA A 61 -3.57 16.10 -2.06
N ALA A 62 -2.49 16.54 -2.71
CA ALA A 62 -1.31 17.10 -2.05
C ALA A 62 -1.55 18.43 -1.31
N SER A 63 -2.71 19.09 -1.49
CA SER A 63 -2.99 20.41 -0.90
C SER A 63 -3.92 20.39 0.31
N GLY A 64 -4.43 19.21 0.70
CA GLY A 64 -5.33 19.07 1.84
C GLY A 64 -4.63 19.16 3.22
N PRO A 65 -5.38 19.46 4.30
CA PRO A 65 -4.83 19.53 5.66
C PRO A 65 -4.18 18.21 6.12
N GLY A 66 -4.69 17.04 5.71
CA GLY A 66 -4.06 15.75 5.93
C GLY A 66 -2.71 15.59 5.24
N SER A 67 -2.55 16.11 4.02
CA SER A 67 -1.26 16.10 3.29
C SER A 67 -0.21 16.96 3.96
N HIS A 68 -0.60 18.16 4.42
CA HIS A 68 0.31 19.02 5.17
C HIS A 68 0.80 18.34 6.45
N ARG A 69 -0.12 17.71 7.21
CA ARG A 69 0.23 16.95 8.41
C ARG A 69 1.11 15.75 8.12
N CYS A 70 0.81 14.99 7.08
CA CYS A 70 1.64 13.87 6.64
C CYS A 70 3.12 14.29 6.51
N VAL A 71 3.38 15.38 5.78
CA VAL A 71 4.74 15.89 5.55
C VAL A 71 5.37 16.43 6.83
N MET A 72 4.63 17.21 7.62
CA MET A 72 5.13 17.74 8.90
C MET A 72 5.55 16.64 9.89
N SER A 73 4.88 15.50 9.84
CA SER A 73 5.16 14.34 10.69
C SER A 73 6.22 13.40 10.10
N GLY A 74 6.95 13.83 9.06
CA GLY A 74 8.02 13.05 8.44
C GLY A 74 7.53 11.95 7.48
N GLY A 75 6.24 11.93 7.15
CA GLY A 75 5.66 11.05 6.15
C GLY A 75 5.82 11.59 4.73
N LYS A 76 5.49 10.74 3.75
CA LYS A 76 5.42 11.08 2.33
C LYS A 76 4.02 10.79 1.80
N VAL A 77 3.40 11.78 1.18
CA VAL A 77 2.15 11.56 0.44
C VAL A 77 2.48 10.77 -0.81
N ILE A 78 1.79 9.65 -1.01
CA ILE A 78 1.88 8.83 -2.21
C ILE A 78 0.49 8.56 -2.77
N THR A 79 0.44 8.34 -4.08
CA THR A 79 -0.75 7.85 -4.77
C THR A 79 -0.70 6.33 -4.83
N ALA A 80 -1.79 5.69 -4.44
CA ALA A 80 -1.96 4.25 -4.48
C ALA A 80 -3.24 3.89 -5.24
N VAL A 81 -3.24 2.74 -5.91
CA VAL A 81 -4.32 2.33 -6.80
C VAL A 81 -4.93 1.04 -6.27
N PRO A 82 -6.22 1.03 -5.91
CA PRO A 82 -6.91 -0.22 -5.61
C PRO A 82 -6.86 -1.17 -6.81
N GLN A 83 -6.57 -2.43 -6.58
CA GLN A 83 -6.55 -3.48 -7.58
C GLN A 83 -7.48 -4.59 -7.13
N PHE A 84 -8.28 -5.11 -8.06
CA PHE A 84 -9.21 -6.20 -7.82
C PHE A 84 -8.88 -7.33 -8.78
N ASP A 85 -8.41 -8.45 -8.23
CA ASP A 85 -8.10 -9.65 -8.99
C ASP A 85 -9.39 -10.42 -9.28
N THR A 86 -9.83 -10.32 -10.54
CA THR A 86 -10.93 -11.10 -11.11
C THR A 86 -10.36 -12.07 -12.17
N GLU A 87 -11.11 -12.40 -13.22
CA GLU A 87 -10.53 -13.01 -14.43
C GLU A 87 -9.53 -12.07 -15.14
N SER A 88 -9.58 -10.77 -14.81
CA SER A 88 -8.62 -9.74 -15.20
C SER A 88 -8.35 -8.80 -14.01
N VAL A 89 -7.26 -8.02 -14.08
CA VAL A 89 -6.98 -7.00 -13.06
C VAL A 89 -7.85 -5.77 -13.34
N VAL A 90 -8.74 -5.44 -12.41
CA VAL A 90 -9.53 -4.21 -12.45
C VAL A 90 -8.89 -3.17 -11.55
N LEU A 91 -8.64 -1.98 -12.09
CA LEU A 91 -8.09 -0.85 -11.33
C LEU A 91 -9.22 0.03 -10.78
N GLY A 92 -9.13 0.35 -9.49
CA GLY A 92 -10.02 1.28 -8.82
C GLY A 92 -9.59 2.73 -8.98
N THR A 93 -10.34 3.64 -8.34
CA THR A 93 -10.00 5.06 -8.30
C THR A 93 -8.74 5.27 -7.45
N PRO A 94 -7.70 5.93 -7.97
CA PRO A 94 -6.49 6.25 -7.21
C PRO A 94 -6.83 7.04 -5.94
N ILE A 95 -6.14 6.68 -4.86
CA ILE A 95 -6.27 7.31 -3.56
C ILE A 95 -4.92 7.87 -3.12
N SER A 96 -4.95 8.92 -2.33
CA SER A 96 -3.74 9.46 -1.70
C SER A 96 -3.66 9.01 -0.26
N ILE A 97 -2.50 8.49 0.11
CA ILE A 97 -2.21 7.99 1.45
C ILE A 97 -0.88 8.58 1.93
N CYS A 98 -0.75 8.72 3.25
CA CYS A 98 0.50 9.05 3.89
C CYS A 98 1.29 7.79 4.19
N ARG A 99 2.52 7.74 3.68
CA ARG A 99 3.48 6.67 3.93
C ARG A 99 4.54 7.13 4.93
N PHE A 100 4.68 6.41 6.03
CA PHE A 100 5.79 6.55 6.96
C PHE A 100 6.79 5.42 6.75
N LYS A 101 8.07 5.70 6.98
CA LYS A 101 9.13 4.69 6.96
C LYS A 101 9.98 4.87 8.20
N GLU A 102 9.88 3.92 9.12
CA GLU A 102 10.72 3.82 10.32
C GLU A 102 11.60 2.58 10.16
N ASP A 103 12.91 2.79 9.98
CA ASP A 103 13.88 1.72 9.68
C ASP A 103 13.46 0.84 8.48
N THR A 104 12.93 -0.36 8.78
CA THR A 104 12.44 -1.35 7.81
C THR A 104 10.91 -1.47 7.81
N GLN A 105 10.21 -0.79 8.71
CA GLN A 105 8.76 -0.83 8.83
C GLN A 105 8.13 0.27 7.98
N LEU A 106 7.08 -0.11 7.26
CA LEU A 106 6.27 0.78 6.45
C LEU A 106 4.92 0.94 7.10
N ALA A 107 4.51 2.19 7.25
CA ALA A 107 3.22 2.55 7.79
C ALA A 107 2.40 3.35 6.79
N TYR A 108 1.10 3.06 6.69
CA TYR A 108 0.19 3.74 5.78
C TYR A 108 -1.00 4.29 6.53
N VAL A 109 -1.34 5.55 6.25
CA VAL A 109 -2.51 6.22 6.86
C VAL A 109 -3.25 6.99 5.78
N GLY A 110 -4.56 6.83 5.69
CA GLY A 110 -5.38 7.64 4.79
C GLY A 110 -5.27 9.12 5.15
N LEU A 111 -5.17 10.00 4.15
CA LEU A 111 -5.06 11.44 4.43
C LEU A 111 -6.27 12.00 5.17
N THR A 112 -7.46 11.42 4.96
CA THR A 112 -8.69 11.75 5.70
C THR A 112 -8.55 11.46 7.20
N THR A 113 -7.81 10.42 7.59
CA THR A 113 -7.48 10.10 8.98
C THR A 113 -6.56 11.14 9.60
N LEU A 114 -5.65 11.71 8.80
CA LEU A 114 -4.73 12.77 9.21
C LEU A 114 -5.37 14.15 9.19
N ASP A 115 -6.67 14.29 8.93
CA ASP A 115 -7.34 15.57 9.10
C ASP A 115 -7.53 15.91 10.59
N ALA A 116 -7.91 17.16 10.89
CA ALA A 116 -8.05 17.62 12.28
C ALA A 116 -9.32 17.06 12.95
N LYS A 117 -10.13 16.32 12.19
CA LYS A 117 -11.43 15.81 12.61
C LYS A 117 -11.24 14.46 13.31
N PRO A 118 -11.88 14.22 14.46
CA PRO A 118 -11.99 12.89 15.04
C PRO A 118 -12.48 11.87 14.00
N SER A 119 -11.88 10.68 14.00
CA SER A 119 -12.25 9.59 13.09
C SER A 119 -12.12 8.22 13.75
N ILE A 120 -12.74 7.20 13.17
CA ILE A 120 -12.67 5.82 13.64
C ILE A 120 -11.23 5.30 13.50
N ALA A 121 -10.58 5.50 12.36
CA ALA A 121 -9.18 5.11 12.15
C ALA A 121 -8.25 5.74 13.19
N ALA A 122 -8.43 7.03 13.50
CA ALA A 122 -7.68 7.68 14.56
C ALA A 122 -7.96 7.06 15.92
N THR A 123 -9.22 6.79 16.24
CA THR A 123 -9.62 6.16 17.51
C THR A 123 -8.96 4.81 17.68
N VAL A 124 -8.97 3.97 16.64
CA VAL A 124 -8.38 2.63 16.71
C VAL A 124 -6.87 2.64 16.83
N ALA A 125 -6.19 3.61 16.20
CA ALA A 125 -4.74 3.78 16.32
C ALA A 125 -4.27 4.10 17.75
N PHE A 126 -5.16 4.64 18.60
CA PHE A 126 -4.87 4.96 20.00
C PHE A 126 -5.38 3.94 21.01
N ILE A 127 -6.06 2.86 20.57
CA ILE A 127 -6.43 1.79 21.48
C ILE A 127 -5.16 1.19 22.08
N LYS A 128 -5.19 0.96 23.38
CA LYS A 128 -4.21 0.13 24.07
C LYS A 128 -4.82 -1.24 24.28
N ILE A 129 -4.16 -2.28 23.76
CA ILE A 129 -4.51 -3.64 24.10
C ILE A 129 -3.95 -3.93 25.49
N ASP A 130 -4.76 -4.56 26.35
CA ASP A 130 -4.28 -5.11 27.61
C ASP A 130 -3.36 -6.30 27.32
N PRO A 131 -2.04 -6.22 27.65
CA PRO A 131 -1.11 -7.30 27.36
C PRO A 131 -1.47 -8.61 28.09
N ASN A 132 -2.32 -8.55 29.12
CA ASN A 132 -2.78 -9.72 29.87
C ASN A 132 -4.01 -10.39 29.25
N LYS A 133 -4.59 -9.82 28.18
CA LYS A 133 -5.72 -10.40 27.45
C LYS A 133 -5.26 -10.79 26.06
N PRO A 134 -4.82 -12.05 25.87
CA PRO A 134 -4.29 -12.51 24.59
C PRO A 134 -5.39 -12.48 23.54
N TRP A 135 -5.21 -11.65 22.52
CA TRP A 135 -6.16 -11.56 21.42
C TRP A 135 -6.06 -12.81 20.56
N LYS A 136 -7.20 -13.45 20.28
CA LYS A 136 -7.25 -14.62 19.42
C LYS A 136 -7.53 -14.20 17.98
N LEU A 137 -6.47 -13.88 17.25
CA LEU A 137 -6.55 -13.88 15.79
C LEU A 137 -6.67 -15.32 15.30
N PRO A 138 -7.49 -15.61 14.27
CA PRO A 138 -7.55 -16.94 13.68
C PRO A 138 -6.15 -17.36 13.20
N PRO A 139 -5.69 -18.59 13.49
CA PRO A 139 -4.29 -19.02 13.34
C PRO A 139 -3.75 -19.10 11.90
N GLN A 140 -4.53 -18.70 10.89
CA GLN A 140 -4.17 -18.79 9.47
C GLN A 140 -4.55 -17.54 8.65
N VAL A 141 -4.94 -16.44 9.30
CA VAL A 141 -5.36 -15.22 8.59
C VAL A 141 -4.28 -14.15 8.73
N ASN A 142 -4.04 -13.40 7.65
CA ASN A 142 -3.19 -12.22 7.70
C ASN A 142 -3.69 -11.31 8.85
N PRO A 143 -2.84 -10.95 9.83
CA PRO A 143 -3.27 -10.26 11.03
C PRO A 143 -3.87 -8.87 10.72
N GLY A 144 -3.42 -8.18 9.67
CA GLY A 144 -3.94 -6.86 9.30
C GLY A 144 -5.42 -6.87 8.93
N PRO A 145 -5.84 -7.62 7.89
CA PRO A 145 -7.24 -7.81 7.54
C PRO A 145 -8.08 -8.42 8.68
N ALA A 146 -7.59 -9.45 9.37
CA ALA A 146 -8.34 -10.06 10.48
C ALA A 146 -8.67 -9.02 11.58
N LEU A 147 -7.68 -8.19 11.91
CA LEU A 147 -7.81 -7.10 12.86
C LEU A 147 -8.75 -5.99 12.36
N CYS A 148 -8.66 -5.63 11.08
CA CYS A 148 -9.54 -4.67 10.45
C CYS A 148 -11.01 -5.06 10.61
N SER A 149 -11.35 -6.30 10.24
CA SER A 149 -12.69 -6.88 10.36
C SER A 149 -13.20 -6.88 11.81
N LEU A 150 -12.36 -7.30 12.77
CA LEU A 150 -12.69 -7.29 14.20
C LEU A 150 -13.02 -5.90 14.75
N LEU A 151 -12.39 -4.86 14.20
CA LEU A 151 -12.61 -3.47 14.57
C LEU A 151 -13.79 -2.83 13.82
N GLY A 152 -14.52 -3.60 13.02
CA GLY A 152 -15.64 -3.13 12.20
C GLY A 152 -15.21 -2.33 10.97
N GLY A 153 -13.95 -2.46 10.57
CA GLY A 153 -13.44 -1.96 9.30
C GLY A 153 -13.64 -2.97 8.17
N SER A 154 -13.20 -2.59 6.99
CA SER A 154 -13.20 -3.41 5.78
C SER A 154 -11.87 -3.29 5.03
N SER A 155 -11.40 -4.38 4.45
CA SER A 155 -10.20 -4.40 3.61
C SER A 155 -10.48 -5.07 2.27
N ILE A 156 -9.88 -4.56 1.18
CA ILE A 156 -10.05 -5.15 -0.16
C ILE A 156 -9.60 -6.61 -0.18
N ALA A 157 -8.54 -6.92 0.57
CA ALA A 157 -7.97 -8.27 0.70
C ALA A 157 -8.92 -9.27 1.39
N GLU A 158 -10.01 -8.82 2.04
CA GLU A 158 -11.02 -9.71 2.64
C GLU A 158 -12.07 -10.16 1.63
N TYR A 159 -12.36 -9.35 0.61
CA TYR A 159 -13.49 -9.54 -0.29
C TYR A 159 -13.09 -9.91 -1.71
N SER A 160 -11.83 -9.69 -2.07
CA SER A 160 -11.27 -9.98 -3.38
C SER A 160 -9.81 -10.41 -3.22
N ASN A 161 -9.28 -11.16 -4.18
CA ASN A 161 -7.84 -11.51 -4.23
C ASN A 161 -6.95 -10.30 -4.59
N GLY A 162 -7.37 -9.07 -4.28
CA GLY A 162 -6.65 -7.84 -4.61
C GLY A 162 -6.26 -7.02 -3.39
N GLY A 163 -5.71 -5.83 -3.64
CA GLY A 163 -5.21 -4.95 -2.59
C GLY A 163 -4.98 -3.53 -3.08
N ILE A 164 -4.19 -2.76 -2.32
CA ILE A 164 -3.82 -1.39 -2.70
C ILE A 164 -2.41 -1.42 -3.27
N SER A 165 -2.26 -1.21 -4.57
CA SER A 165 -0.94 -1.16 -5.21
C SER A 165 -0.30 0.20 -5.01
N THR A 166 0.93 0.19 -4.52
CA THR A 166 1.78 1.37 -4.37
C THR A 166 2.91 1.34 -5.40
N PRO A 167 3.36 2.50 -5.92
CA PRO A 167 4.41 2.55 -6.94
C PRO A 167 5.76 1.98 -6.47
N THR A 168 6.03 1.99 -5.17
CA THR A 168 7.36 1.70 -4.61
C THR A 168 7.41 0.48 -3.69
N ASP A 169 6.28 0.11 -3.09
CA ASP A 169 6.26 -0.88 -2.00
C ASP A 169 5.39 -2.09 -2.33
N GLY A 170 4.84 -2.15 -3.55
CA GLY A 170 3.98 -3.24 -4.01
C GLY A 170 2.58 -3.13 -3.43
N GLU A 171 1.92 -4.28 -3.27
CA GLU A 171 0.58 -4.36 -2.72
C GLU A 171 0.60 -4.20 -1.20
N VAL A 172 -0.29 -3.33 -0.70
CA VAL A 172 -0.49 -3.07 0.71
C VAL A 172 -1.95 -3.26 1.07
N ASP A 173 -2.21 -3.70 2.30
CA ASP A 173 -3.55 -3.80 2.84
C ASP A 173 -3.94 -2.50 3.54
N MET A 174 -5.16 -2.01 3.26
CA MET A 174 -5.73 -0.83 3.90
C MET A 174 -7.05 -1.21 4.54
N CYS A 175 -7.20 -0.81 5.81
CA CYS A 175 -8.44 -0.91 6.56
C CYS A 175 -9.23 0.39 6.43
N TYR A 176 -10.47 0.30 5.95
CA TYR A 176 -11.40 1.42 5.76
C TYR A 176 -12.55 1.34 6.76
N PHE A 177 -12.93 2.49 7.32
CA PHE A 177 -14.05 2.60 8.26
C PHE A 177 -15.21 3.39 7.65
N GLY A 178 -16.40 3.25 8.25
CA GLY A 178 -17.63 3.85 7.75
C GLY A 178 -17.66 5.39 7.71
N ASP A 179 -16.70 6.06 8.36
CA ASP A 179 -16.53 7.52 8.31
C ASP A 179 -15.54 7.97 7.21
N GLY A 180 -15.07 7.05 6.35
CA GLY A 180 -14.13 7.32 5.27
C GLY A 180 -12.68 7.48 5.72
N SER A 181 -12.39 7.27 7.00
CA SER A 181 -11.02 7.20 7.51
C SER A 181 -10.42 5.82 7.23
N SER A 182 -9.10 5.77 7.06
CA SER A 182 -8.38 4.53 6.78
C SER A 182 -6.96 4.48 7.35
N ILE A 183 -6.46 3.27 7.56
CA ILE A 183 -5.14 2.96 8.10
C ILE A 183 -4.66 1.62 7.53
N GLY A 184 -3.36 1.45 7.28
CA GLY A 184 -2.80 0.17 6.83
C GLY A 184 -3.07 -0.93 7.86
N GLY A 185 -3.38 -2.16 7.46
CA GLY A 185 -3.66 -3.20 8.45
C GLY A 185 -2.40 -3.61 9.24
N ASN A 186 -1.23 -3.65 8.61
CA ASN A 186 0.04 -3.82 9.36
C ASN A 186 0.31 -2.62 10.30
N THR A 187 0.05 -1.40 9.84
CA THR A 187 0.09 -0.18 10.69
C THR A 187 -0.83 -0.31 11.89
N LEU A 188 -2.03 -0.86 11.69
CA LEU A 188 -2.98 -1.11 12.77
C LEU A 188 -2.44 -2.13 13.77
N VAL A 189 -1.82 -3.21 13.31
CA VAL A 189 -1.15 -4.19 14.19
C VAL A 189 -0.04 -3.51 15.00
N TYR A 190 0.86 -2.76 14.35
CA TYR A 190 2.01 -2.15 15.02
C TYR A 190 1.64 -1.00 15.96
N THR A 191 0.64 -0.19 15.59
CA THR A 191 0.12 0.88 16.49
C THR A 191 -0.49 0.29 17.75
N LEU A 192 -1.18 -0.84 17.67
CA LEU A 192 -1.74 -1.54 18.84
C LEU A 192 -0.67 -2.19 19.72
N LEU A 193 0.39 -2.72 19.11
CA LEU A 193 1.58 -3.23 19.83
C LEU A 193 2.46 -2.10 20.38
N GLY A 194 2.18 -0.85 20.03
CA GLY A 194 2.87 0.33 20.53
C GLY A 194 4.22 0.61 19.85
N THR A 195 4.49 -0.01 18.70
CA THR A 195 5.80 0.08 18.03
C THR A 195 5.89 1.19 16.98
N GLU A 196 4.78 1.78 16.55
CA GLU A 196 4.80 2.88 15.58
C GLU A 196 4.58 4.26 16.24
N HIS A 197 5.68 4.96 16.49
CA HIS A 197 5.62 6.26 17.17
C HIS A 197 5.21 7.40 16.22
N SER A 198 5.74 7.44 14.99
CA SER A 198 5.47 8.55 14.06
C SER A 198 4.02 8.57 13.60
N VAL A 199 3.39 7.41 13.42
CA VAL A 199 1.96 7.33 13.08
C VAL A 199 1.10 7.96 14.17
N LYS A 200 1.35 7.62 15.44
CA LYS A 200 0.62 8.21 16.57
C LYS A 200 0.88 9.71 16.71
N GLN A 201 2.09 10.19 16.41
CA GLN A 201 2.39 11.62 16.40
C GLN A 201 1.68 12.35 15.25
N ALA A 202 1.52 11.71 14.10
CA ALA A 202 0.85 12.27 12.93
C ALA A 202 -0.67 12.36 13.10
N ILE A 203 -1.27 11.38 13.77
CA ILE A 203 -2.70 11.38 14.08
C ILE A 203 -2.95 12.35 15.24
N GLN A 204 -3.12 13.62 14.91
CA GLN A 204 -3.40 14.70 15.88
C GLN A 204 -4.89 14.85 16.21
N SER A 205 -5.76 14.11 15.52
CA SER A 205 -7.18 14.12 15.80
C SER A 205 -7.48 13.47 17.15
N LYS A 206 -8.38 14.08 17.92
CA LYS A 206 -8.90 13.44 19.14
C LYS A 206 -9.63 12.14 18.78
N PRO A 207 -9.45 11.06 19.54
CA PRO A 207 -10.28 9.86 19.40
C PRO A 207 -11.77 10.20 19.55
N LEU A 208 -12.61 9.47 18.81
CA LEU A 208 -14.04 9.48 19.00
C LEU A 208 -14.39 8.86 20.36
N ASN A 209 -15.43 9.39 20.99
CA ASN A 209 -16.02 8.78 22.18
C ASN A 209 -17.01 7.68 21.76
N ILE A 210 -16.48 6.57 21.26
CA ILE A 210 -17.27 5.41 20.80
C ILE A 210 -16.82 4.15 21.54
N THR A 211 -17.77 3.24 21.74
CA THR A 211 -17.44 1.87 22.19
C THR A 211 -17.03 1.08 20.96
N LEU A 212 -15.75 0.74 20.89
CA LEU A 212 -15.24 -0.15 19.87
C LEU A 212 -15.61 -1.61 20.20
N PRO A 213 -15.72 -2.50 19.20
CA PRO A 213 -15.95 -3.91 19.43
C PRO A 213 -14.95 -4.45 20.45
N ALA A 214 -15.44 -5.31 21.34
CA ALA A 214 -14.57 -5.95 22.32
C ALA A 214 -13.57 -6.85 21.57
N ILE A 215 -12.33 -6.40 21.57
CA ILE A 215 -11.14 -7.15 21.23
C ILE A 215 -10.97 -8.22 22.32
N GLN A 216 -11.54 -9.41 22.12
CA GLN A 216 -11.44 -10.56 23.04
C GLN A 216 -10.45 -11.62 22.55
#